data_AF-A0A395J8M6-F1
#
_entry.id   AF-A0A395J8M6-F1
#
_cell.length_a   1.000
_cell.length_b   1.000
_cell.length_c   1.000
_cell.angle_alpha   90.00
_cell.angle_beta   90.00
_cell.angle_gamma   90.00
#
_symmetry.space_group_name_H-M   'P 1'
#
loop_
_entity.id
_entity.type
_entity.pdbx_description
1 polymer ?
#
loop_
_entity_poly.entity_id
_entity_poly.type
_entity_poly.pdbx_seq_one_letter_code
_entity_poly.pdbx_strand_id
1 'polypeptide(L)'
;MATNGASEETDLYAILGISKDATKSEIKKAYHKAALQHHPDKVAEDQREEADEKFKTVSQAYEILYDEEKREMYDVHGMAAFDGSRPGMGASGVDLDDILSQMFGMGGGMGGMPPGFGGPGGGGPRRPRRGADDEQQYEITLEELYKGKTVKFTSKKNVVCSHCNGSGGKEKAKPENCSRCKGSGVTVGLRSVGPGLVTQERVVCDTCSGVGKIYKEKDKCKKCKGKRTTKEQKSLELYIPRGARNGERIILEGEADQVPDQTPGDIVFTLEEKDHETFQRAGDDLSADLKITLAEALTGFSRVILKHLDGRGISINHPPGKVLEPGQILKVDGEGMPLKRSDSKGDLYLIVKIEFPKNGWTEDAAAFSTLQGILPKPEPPITAEEVDEVEYDSEADIEDFGANSGDPHAGGEWEDDEEDEEGGAQCATQKSYQPTTTLDKPDDKMVSAKKHVPIVKKRTKRFHRHQSDTYKCVDASWRKPKGIDNRVRRRFKGQMVMPSIGFGSNKKTRHMMPSGHKAFLVNNTSDVELLLMHNKTFAAEISHAVSSRKRVEIVARAKELGVKVTNAKARITTEV
;
A
#
# COMPACT_ATOMS: atom_id res chain seq x y z
N MET A 1 -45.29 40.15 32.55
CA MET A 1 -44.53 40.95 31.56
C MET A 1 -43.06 40.66 31.81
N ALA A 2 -42.23 40.13 30.91
CA ALA A 2 -42.37 39.73 29.52
C ALA A 2 -41.41 38.54 29.31
N THR A 3 -41.85 37.54 28.54
CA THR A 3 -41.04 36.41 28.07
C THR A 3 -40.21 36.86 26.87
N ASN A 4 -38.90 36.97 27.03
CA ASN A 4 -37.99 37.09 25.89
C ASN A 4 -37.50 35.69 25.53
N GLY A 5 -37.97 35.20 24.38
CA GLY A 5 -37.43 34.00 23.74
C GLY A 5 -36.01 34.28 23.27
N ALA A 6 -35.05 33.79 24.04
CA ALA A 6 -33.68 33.57 23.55
C ALA A 6 -33.69 32.21 22.84
N SER A 7 -33.21 32.18 21.61
CA SER A 7 -32.81 30.95 20.94
C SER A 7 -31.89 30.17 21.87
N GLU A 8 -32.21 28.91 22.15
CA GLU A 8 -31.37 27.99 22.92
C GLU A 8 -30.06 27.73 22.15
N GLU A 9 -29.12 28.67 22.22
CA GLU A 9 -27.74 28.45 21.79
C GLU A 9 -27.10 27.52 22.82
N THR A 10 -26.79 26.29 22.41
CA THR A 10 -26.18 25.27 23.25
C THR A 10 -24.81 25.74 23.75
N ASP A 11 -24.68 26.00 25.05
CA ASP A 11 -23.40 26.36 25.69
C ASP A 11 -22.46 25.14 25.71
N LEU A 12 -21.28 25.28 25.10
CA LEU A 12 -20.28 24.21 25.00
C LEU A 12 -19.73 23.80 26.37
N TYR A 13 -19.68 24.74 27.33
CA TYR A 13 -19.27 24.46 28.70
C TYR A 13 -20.31 23.59 29.42
N ALA A 14 -21.59 23.82 29.14
CA ALA A 14 -22.69 23.02 29.69
C ALA A 14 -22.70 21.60 29.10
N ILE A 15 -22.39 21.43 27.81
CA ILE A 15 -22.29 20.11 27.16
C ILE A 15 -21.21 19.24 27.81
N LEU A 16 -20.05 19.81 28.14
CA LEU A 16 -18.98 19.10 28.83
C LEU A 16 -19.14 19.08 30.36
N GLY A 17 -20.11 19.81 30.91
CA GLY A 17 -20.38 19.88 32.35
C GLY A 17 -19.25 20.54 33.15
N ILE A 18 -18.61 21.56 32.57
CA ILE A 18 -17.45 22.26 33.14
C ILE A 18 -17.70 23.76 33.27
N SER A 19 -16.93 24.42 34.15
CA SER A 19 -16.92 25.88 34.28
C SER A 19 -16.18 26.56 33.11
N LYS A 20 -16.53 27.82 32.83
CA LYS A 20 -15.78 28.69 31.90
C LYS A 20 -14.33 28.94 32.32
N ASP A 21 -14.00 28.74 33.59
CA ASP A 21 -12.64 28.88 34.13
C ASP A 21 -11.86 27.54 34.12
N ALA A 22 -12.41 26.47 33.52
CA ALA A 22 -11.80 25.15 33.56
C ALA A 22 -10.43 25.12 32.85
N THR A 23 -9.48 24.43 33.48
CA THR A 23 -8.14 24.20 32.93
C THR A 23 -8.16 23.17 31.79
N LYS A 24 -7.16 23.19 30.90
CA LYS A 24 -7.04 22.20 29.80
C LYS A 24 -7.10 20.74 30.28
N SER A 25 -6.57 20.47 31.48
CA SER A 25 -6.59 19.13 32.06
C SER A 25 -7.99 18.68 32.51
N GLU A 26 -8.82 19.61 32.98
CA GLU A 26 -10.21 19.35 33.37
C GLU A 26 -11.10 19.16 32.15
N ILE A 27 -10.90 19.96 31.09
CA ILE A 27 -11.58 19.81 29.80
C ILE A 27 -11.34 18.41 29.22
N LYS A 28 -10.08 17.94 29.23
CA LYS A 28 -9.72 16.60 28.75
C LYS A 28 -10.35 15.48 29.58
N LYS A 29 -10.40 15.64 30.91
CA LYS A 29 -11.04 14.66 31.80
C LYS A 29 -12.55 14.61 31.59
N ALA A 30 -13.19 15.77 31.44
CA ALA A 30 -14.62 15.89 31.19
C ALA A 30 -15.02 15.26 29.85
N TYR A 31 -14.26 15.55 28.78
CA TYR A 31 -14.44 14.92 27.47
C TYR A 31 -14.34 13.39 27.56
N HIS A 32 -13.28 12.86 28.20
CA HIS A 32 -13.10 11.41 28.30
C HIS A 32 -14.26 10.74 29.06
N LYS A 33 -14.79 11.40 30.10
CA LYS A 33 -15.95 10.92 30.86
C LYS A 33 -17.23 10.93 30.02
N ALA A 34 -17.50 12.03 29.30
CA ALA A 34 -18.69 12.18 28.46
C ALA A 34 -18.65 11.26 27.22
N ALA A 35 -17.49 11.11 26.59
CA ALA A 35 -17.26 10.22 25.44
C ALA A 35 -17.48 8.74 25.81
N LEU A 36 -17.07 8.33 27.01
CA LEU A 36 -17.32 6.97 27.51
C LEU A 36 -18.79 6.70 27.82
N GLN A 37 -19.54 7.72 28.25
CA GLN A 37 -20.97 7.61 28.57
C GLN A 37 -21.85 7.55 27.32
N HIS A 38 -21.47 8.27 26.27
CA HIS A 38 -22.21 8.35 25.01
C HIS A 38 -21.60 7.49 23.89
N HIS A 39 -20.74 6.53 24.21
CA HIS A 39 -20.16 5.64 23.20
C HIS A 39 -21.22 4.66 22.68
N PRO A 40 -21.44 4.54 21.35
CA PRO A 40 -22.52 3.73 20.77
C PRO A 40 -22.43 2.23 21.09
N ASP A 41 -21.23 1.76 21.44
CA ASP A 41 -20.97 0.37 21.81
C ASP A 41 -21.32 0.04 23.28
N LYS A 42 -21.47 1.06 24.14
CA LYS A 42 -21.79 0.90 25.57
C LYS A 42 -23.25 1.15 25.92
N VAL A 43 -24.03 1.67 24.96
CA VAL A 43 -25.42 2.06 25.13
C VAL A 43 -26.33 1.04 24.46
N ALA A 44 -27.51 0.80 25.04
CA ALA A 44 -28.51 -0.14 24.52
C ALA A 44 -28.99 0.26 23.11
N GLU A 45 -29.43 -0.72 22.32
CA GLU A 45 -29.67 -0.57 20.87
C GLU A 45 -30.73 0.48 20.53
N ASP A 46 -31.69 0.70 21.42
CA ASP A 46 -32.76 1.71 21.37
C ASP A 46 -32.26 3.15 21.58
N GLN A 47 -31.12 3.34 22.22
CA GLN A 47 -30.56 4.66 22.57
C GLN A 47 -29.30 5.01 21.76
N ARG A 48 -28.95 4.20 20.76
CA ARG A 48 -27.75 4.39 19.94
C ARG A 48 -27.77 5.69 19.13
N GLU A 49 -28.92 6.05 18.58
CA GLU A 49 -29.06 7.26 17.76
C GLU A 49 -28.86 8.53 18.63
N GLU A 50 -29.47 8.59 19.80
CA GLU A 50 -29.28 9.69 20.75
C GLU A 50 -27.85 9.75 21.31
N ALA A 51 -27.22 8.59 21.54
CA ALA A 51 -25.84 8.51 21.99
C ALA A 51 -24.87 9.01 20.91
N ASP A 52 -25.11 8.69 19.63
CA ASP A 52 -24.30 9.17 18.51
C ASP A 52 -24.41 10.69 18.33
N GLU A 53 -25.60 11.27 18.48
CA GLU A 53 -25.78 12.73 18.46
C GLU A 53 -25.08 13.42 19.63
N LYS A 54 -25.24 12.90 20.85
CA LYS A 54 -24.54 13.43 22.03
C LYS A 54 -23.03 13.27 21.91
N PHE A 55 -22.55 12.17 21.34
CA PHE A 55 -21.12 11.95 21.10
C PHE A 55 -20.54 12.96 20.11
N LYS A 56 -21.27 13.28 19.03
CA LYS A 56 -20.86 14.32 18.06
C LYS A 56 -20.79 15.70 18.71
N THR A 57 -21.80 16.08 19.49
CA THR A 57 -21.82 17.39 20.19
C THR A 57 -20.70 17.50 21.24
N VAL A 58 -20.44 16.44 22.01
CA VAL A 58 -19.33 16.38 22.99
C VAL A 58 -17.96 16.47 22.30
N SER A 59 -17.81 15.84 21.15
CA SER A 59 -16.58 15.90 20.35
C SER A 59 -16.33 17.31 19.80
N GLN A 60 -17.38 17.96 19.30
CA GLN A 60 -17.32 19.34 18.81
C GLN A 60 -16.98 20.33 19.95
N ALA A 61 -17.59 20.14 21.13
CA ALA A 61 -17.29 20.95 22.31
C ALA A 61 -15.82 20.85 22.72
N TYR A 62 -15.26 19.64 22.71
CA TYR A 62 -13.85 19.43 23.04
C TYR A 62 -12.91 20.07 22.02
N GLU A 63 -13.20 19.97 20.72
CA GLU A 63 -12.36 20.56 19.68
C GLU A 63 -12.25 22.09 19.81
N ILE A 64 -13.37 22.75 20.14
CA ILE A 64 -13.42 24.21 20.29
C ILE A 64 -12.81 24.65 21.61
N LEU A 65 -13.09 23.97 22.73
CA LEU A 65 -12.64 24.40 24.07
C LEU A 65 -11.20 23.98 24.42
N TYR A 66 -10.64 22.97 23.76
CA TYR A 66 -9.27 22.50 24.03
C TYR A 66 -8.19 23.43 23.45
N ASP A 67 -8.47 24.04 22.29
CA ASP A 67 -7.61 25.01 21.63
C ASP A 67 -7.83 26.40 22.26
N GLU A 68 -6.74 27.06 22.68
CA GLU A 68 -6.82 28.38 23.35
C GLU A 68 -7.37 29.46 22.42
N GLU A 69 -7.00 29.44 21.14
CA GLU A 69 -7.44 30.45 20.17
C GLU A 69 -8.92 30.25 19.81
N LYS A 70 -9.36 29.00 19.63
CA LYS A 70 -10.78 28.70 19.35
C LYS A 70 -11.67 28.96 20.56
N ARG A 71 -11.18 28.68 21.78
CA ARG A 71 -11.89 28.97 23.02
C ARG A 71 -12.09 30.48 23.19
N GLU A 72 -11.07 31.29 22.96
CA GLU A 72 -11.20 32.75 23.03
C GLU A 72 -12.18 33.27 21.98
N MET A 73 -12.13 32.76 20.74
CA MET A 73 -13.11 33.11 19.71
C MET A 73 -14.55 32.72 20.10
N TYR A 74 -14.73 31.56 20.73
CA TYR A 74 -16.04 31.13 21.24
C TYR A 74 -16.51 32.01 22.41
N ASP A 75 -15.62 32.37 23.32
CA ASP A 75 -15.96 33.20 24.48
C ASP A 75 -16.36 34.64 24.07
N VAL A 76 -15.77 35.16 22.99
CA VAL A 76 -16.06 36.51 22.47
C VAL A 76 -17.25 36.54 21.51
N HIS A 77 -17.39 35.54 20.63
CA HIS A 77 -18.33 35.56 19.51
C HIS A 77 -19.39 34.47 19.54
N GLY A 78 -19.36 33.56 20.52
CA GLY A 78 -20.26 32.43 20.63
C GLY A 78 -20.12 31.43 19.48
N MET A 79 -21.14 30.59 19.29
CA MET A 79 -21.15 29.58 18.21
C MET A 79 -21.18 30.24 16.81
N ALA A 80 -21.53 31.52 16.71
CA ALA A 80 -21.61 32.27 15.46
C ALA A 80 -20.24 32.47 14.75
N ALA A 81 -19.11 32.32 15.47
CA ALA A 81 -17.77 32.33 14.87
C ALA A 81 -17.47 31.05 14.07
N PHE A 82 -18.23 29.97 14.30
CA PHE A 82 -17.99 28.65 13.73
C PHE A 82 -19.11 28.20 12.78
N ASP A 83 -20.14 29.01 12.57
CA ASP A 83 -21.21 28.77 11.59
C ASP A 83 -20.75 29.15 10.17
N GLY A 84 -20.55 28.13 9.33
CA GLY A 84 -20.14 28.27 7.92
C GLY A 84 -21.19 28.88 6.99
N SER A 85 -22.32 29.36 7.52
CA SER A 85 -23.44 29.93 6.75
C SER A 85 -23.29 31.44 6.45
N ARG A 86 -22.22 32.09 6.94
CA ARG A 86 -21.89 33.49 6.58
C ARG A 86 -20.95 33.57 5.37
N PRO A 87 -21.23 34.45 4.39
CA PRO A 87 -20.36 34.62 3.24
C PRO A 87 -19.09 35.37 3.66
N GLY A 88 -18.02 34.62 3.96
CA GLY A 88 -16.74 35.19 4.37
C GLY A 88 -15.67 34.20 4.83
N MET A 89 -16.03 32.99 5.26
CA MET A 89 -15.04 31.97 5.62
C MET A 89 -15.66 30.59 5.40
N GLY A 90 -15.34 29.99 4.25
CA GLY A 90 -16.00 28.79 3.77
C GLY A 90 -15.59 27.53 4.54
N ALA A 91 -16.52 27.02 5.34
CA ALA A 91 -16.49 25.64 5.83
C ALA A 91 -16.73 24.67 4.66
N SER A 92 -15.73 23.86 4.34
CA SER A 92 -15.86 22.63 3.57
C SER A 92 -14.78 21.69 4.05
N GLY A 93 -15.17 20.69 4.84
CA GLY A 93 -14.31 19.67 5.46
C GLY A 93 -13.13 19.23 4.60
N VAL A 94 -11.99 19.84 4.89
CA VAL A 94 -10.65 19.55 4.41
C VAL A 94 -9.80 19.55 5.66
N ASP A 95 -9.03 18.48 5.85
CA ASP A 95 -8.03 18.37 6.92
C ASP A 95 -7.23 19.66 7.01
N LEU A 96 -7.31 20.33 8.17
CA LEU A 96 -6.63 21.60 8.42
C LEU A 96 -5.09 21.42 8.37
N ASP A 97 -4.58 20.21 8.60
CA ASP A 97 -3.17 19.85 8.38
C ASP A 97 -2.75 19.86 6.90
N ASP A 98 -3.66 19.61 5.96
CA ASP A 98 -3.36 19.50 4.53
C ASP A 98 -3.44 20.87 3.83
N ILE A 99 -4.27 21.79 4.34
CA ILE A 99 -4.29 23.20 3.90
C ILE A 99 -3.12 24.00 4.46
N LEU A 100 -2.71 23.75 5.71
CA LEU A 100 -1.55 24.40 6.30
C LEU A 100 -0.25 23.95 5.60
N SER A 101 -0.16 22.67 5.23
CA SER A 101 0.94 22.12 4.41
C SER A 101 0.97 22.68 2.99
N GLN A 102 -0.18 22.98 2.39
CA GLN A 102 -0.26 23.51 1.03
C GLN A 102 -0.08 25.04 0.95
N MET A 103 -0.37 25.77 2.03
CA MET A 103 -0.15 27.22 2.10
C MET A 103 1.28 27.57 2.55
N PHE A 104 1.94 26.70 3.32
CA PHE A 104 3.33 26.87 3.76
C PHE A 104 4.35 26.08 2.90
N GLY A 105 3.89 25.25 1.97
CA GLY A 105 4.72 24.34 1.16
C GLY A 105 4.82 24.63 -0.34
N MET A 106 4.12 25.64 -0.89
CA MET A 106 4.20 25.98 -2.33
C MET A 106 5.08 27.22 -2.58
N GLY A 107 6.32 27.16 -2.08
CA GLY A 107 7.39 28.07 -2.43
C GLY A 107 8.15 27.55 -3.65
N GLY A 108 7.70 27.89 -4.86
CA GLY A 108 8.52 27.74 -6.06
C GLY A 108 7.71 27.52 -7.34
N GLY A 109 7.69 28.51 -8.22
CA GLY A 109 7.35 28.28 -9.63
C GLY A 109 6.41 29.31 -10.26
N MET A 110 7.02 30.39 -10.76
CA MET A 110 6.74 30.95 -12.09
C MET A 110 5.32 31.47 -12.39
N GLY A 111 5.20 32.80 -12.47
CA GLY A 111 4.46 33.42 -13.57
C GLY A 111 3.45 34.49 -13.20
N GLY A 112 3.90 35.75 -13.24
CA GLY A 112 3.02 36.85 -13.63
C GLY A 112 2.84 37.97 -12.60
N MET A 113 3.88 38.78 -12.37
CA MET A 113 3.66 40.20 -12.04
C MET A 113 4.89 41.07 -12.34
N PRO A 114 4.70 42.36 -12.67
CA PRO A 114 5.69 43.20 -13.37
C PRO A 114 6.85 43.67 -12.49
N PRO A 115 8.00 44.05 -13.08
CA PRO A 115 9.22 44.33 -12.35
C PRO A 115 9.21 45.75 -11.77
N GLY A 116 9.30 45.86 -10.45
CA GLY A 116 9.71 47.10 -9.79
C GLY A 116 8.88 47.52 -8.59
N PHE A 117 8.94 46.76 -7.49
CA PHE A 117 8.83 47.29 -6.12
C PHE A 117 9.16 46.18 -5.10
N GLY A 118 10.42 45.75 -5.07
CA GLY A 118 10.92 44.82 -4.05
C GLY A 118 11.63 45.59 -2.94
N GLY A 119 10.87 46.03 -1.93
CA GLY A 119 11.43 46.53 -0.69
C GLY A 119 12.30 45.46 0.00
N PRO A 120 13.27 45.86 0.85
CA PRO A 120 14.17 44.93 1.53
C PRO A 120 13.38 44.00 2.46
N GLY A 121 13.05 42.80 1.96
CA GLY A 121 12.29 41.77 2.65
C GLY A 121 13.07 41.19 3.82
N GLY A 122 12.39 41.11 4.97
CA GLY A 122 12.96 40.75 6.25
C GLY A 122 13.56 39.35 6.26
N GLY A 123 14.75 39.25 6.85
CA GLY A 123 15.33 37.98 7.26
C GLY A 123 14.51 37.39 8.40
N GLY A 124 13.68 36.41 8.09
CA GLY A 124 13.16 35.50 9.11
C GLY A 124 14.34 34.85 9.87
N PRO A 125 14.18 34.55 11.17
CA PRO A 125 15.24 33.95 11.97
C PRO A 125 15.74 32.66 11.31
N ARG A 126 17.05 32.55 11.08
CA ARG A 126 17.71 31.35 10.58
C ARG A 126 17.39 30.19 11.51
N ARG A 127 16.43 29.32 11.14
CA ARG A 127 16.28 28.02 11.80
C ARG A 127 17.63 27.29 11.73
N PRO A 128 18.14 26.71 12.83
CA PRO A 128 19.31 25.85 12.80
C PRO A 128 19.09 24.78 11.73
N ARG A 129 20.06 24.61 10.83
CA ARG A 129 19.97 23.55 9.82
C ARG A 129 20.13 22.21 10.54
N ARG A 130 19.33 21.22 10.17
CA ARG A 130 19.50 19.84 10.64
C ARG A 130 20.66 19.19 9.88
N GLY A 131 21.48 18.44 10.59
CA GLY A 131 22.51 17.57 10.03
C GLY A 131 21.91 16.43 9.23
N ALA A 132 22.75 15.73 8.47
CA ALA A 132 22.34 14.56 7.70
C ALA A 132 22.06 13.37 8.63
N ASP A 133 21.05 12.58 8.27
CA ASP A 133 20.74 11.31 8.94
C ASP A 133 21.70 10.22 8.44
N ASP A 134 22.04 9.26 9.32
CA ASP A 134 22.90 8.11 9.01
C ASP A 134 22.02 6.86 8.83
N GLU A 135 21.97 6.31 7.62
CA GLU A 135 21.16 5.12 7.32
C GLU A 135 22.02 3.86 7.44
N GLN A 136 21.63 2.95 8.34
CA GLN A 136 22.34 1.69 8.58
C GLN A 136 21.40 0.51 8.33
N GLN A 137 21.85 -0.47 7.56
CA GLN A 137 21.13 -1.74 7.39
C GLN A 137 21.51 -2.68 8.53
N TYR A 138 20.51 -3.25 9.20
CA TYR A 138 20.71 -4.23 10.26
C TYR A 138 20.08 -5.55 9.85
N GLU A 139 20.93 -6.51 9.51
CA GLU A 139 20.49 -7.87 9.21
C GLU A 139 20.01 -8.58 10.48
N ILE A 140 18.81 -9.16 10.43
CA ILE A 140 18.19 -9.85 11.55
C ILE A 140 17.66 -11.22 11.12
N THR A 141 17.78 -12.21 12.01
CA THR A 141 17.24 -13.54 11.77
C THR A 141 15.76 -13.65 12.15
N LEU A 142 15.03 -14.58 11.52
CA LEU A 142 13.62 -14.80 11.79
C LEU A 142 13.34 -15.19 13.27
N GLU A 143 14.25 -15.94 13.91
CA GLU A 143 14.15 -16.29 15.34
C GLU A 143 14.24 -15.06 16.26
N GLU A 144 15.11 -14.11 15.92
CA GLU A 144 15.29 -12.87 16.66
C GLU A 144 14.09 -11.94 16.50
N LEU A 145 13.48 -11.91 15.31
CA LEU A 145 12.21 -11.21 15.07
C LEU A 145 11.05 -11.83 15.86
N TYR A 146 11.06 -13.15 16.05
CA TYR A 146 10.05 -13.86 16.83
C TYR A 146 10.16 -13.55 18.33
N LYS A 147 11.36 -13.68 18.91
CA LYS A 147 11.60 -13.50 20.35
C LYS A 147 11.73 -12.02 20.75
N GLY A 148 12.07 -11.15 19.79
CA GLY A 148 12.49 -9.78 20.04
C GLY A 148 13.91 -9.76 20.60
N LYS A 149 14.70 -8.76 20.19
CA LYS A 149 16.12 -8.67 20.57
C LYS A 149 16.47 -7.24 20.95
N THR A 150 17.30 -7.09 21.98
CA THR A 150 17.95 -5.82 22.30
C THR A 150 19.43 -5.97 21.95
N VAL A 151 19.92 -5.15 21.04
CA VAL A 151 21.29 -5.23 20.51
C VAL A 151 22.06 -4.01 20.98
N LYS A 152 23.20 -4.23 21.64
CA LYS A 152 24.12 -3.14 21.98
C LYS A 152 25.14 -3.01 20.86
N PHE A 153 25.28 -1.82 20.29
CA PHE A 153 26.25 -1.54 19.24
C PHE A 153 27.07 -0.30 19.59
N THR A 154 28.30 -0.25 19.11
CA THR A 154 29.19 0.90 19.35
C THR A 154 29.24 1.77 18.10
N SER A 155 28.65 2.95 18.17
CA SER A 155 28.70 3.93 17.08
C SER A 155 29.89 4.88 17.27
N LYS A 156 30.60 5.14 16.17
CA LYS A 156 31.68 6.14 16.12
C LYS A 156 31.10 7.42 15.52
N LYS A 157 30.78 8.40 16.35
CA LYS A 157 30.21 9.67 15.88
C LYS A 157 31.17 10.83 16.03
N ASN A 158 31.05 11.81 15.14
CA ASN A 158 31.66 13.11 15.27
C ASN A 158 30.81 13.97 16.20
N VAL A 159 31.39 14.42 17.30
CA VAL A 159 30.75 15.30 18.29
C VAL A 159 31.42 16.67 18.25
N VAL A 160 30.67 17.72 18.55
CA VAL A 160 31.24 19.06 18.68
C VAL A 160 32.31 19.03 19.79
N CYS A 161 33.48 19.58 19.48
CA CYS A 161 34.62 19.52 20.40
C CYS A 161 34.30 20.22 21.73
N SER A 162 34.30 19.47 22.83
CA SER A 162 33.99 19.97 24.17
C SER A 162 34.89 21.10 24.68
N HIS A 163 36.12 21.24 24.16
CA HIS A 163 37.04 22.30 24.60
C HIS A 163 36.90 23.62 23.83
N CYS A 164 36.25 23.63 22.68
CA CYS A 164 36.08 24.86 21.89
C CYS A 164 34.62 25.12 21.50
N ASN A 165 33.68 24.24 21.89
CA ASN A 165 32.25 24.35 21.61
C ASN A 165 31.96 24.68 20.15
N GLY A 166 32.71 24.06 19.22
CA GLY A 166 32.54 24.27 17.79
C GLY A 166 33.17 25.54 17.22
N SER A 167 33.85 26.38 18.02
CA SER A 167 34.53 27.58 17.52
C SER A 167 35.82 27.31 16.75
N GLY A 168 36.54 26.23 17.08
CA GLY A 168 37.81 25.84 16.43
C GLY A 168 39.07 26.53 16.94
N GLY A 169 38.91 27.59 17.74
CA GLY A 169 39.98 28.31 18.42
C GLY A 169 39.99 28.07 19.93
N LYS A 170 40.96 28.63 20.63
CA LYS A 170 40.89 28.81 22.10
C LYS A 170 39.82 29.85 22.43
N GLU A 171 39.18 29.75 23.60
CA GLU A 171 38.01 30.56 24.00
C GLU A 171 38.16 32.09 23.87
N LYS A 172 39.40 32.62 23.87
CA LYS A 172 39.68 34.06 23.76
C LYS A 172 40.46 34.45 22.49
N ALA A 173 40.67 33.50 21.57
CA ALA A 173 41.36 33.78 20.32
C ALA A 173 40.44 34.53 19.36
N LYS A 174 40.95 35.60 18.73
CA LYS A 174 40.22 36.34 17.70
C LYS A 174 40.39 35.63 16.35
N PRO A 175 39.30 35.24 15.67
CA PRO A 175 39.39 34.69 14.32
C PRO A 175 39.75 35.77 13.30
N GLU A 176 40.64 35.45 12.36
CA GLU A 176 40.91 36.27 11.18
C GLU A 176 40.05 35.81 10.00
N ASN A 177 39.65 36.73 9.12
CA ASN A 177 38.88 36.37 7.93
C ASN A 177 39.76 35.56 6.96
N CYS A 178 39.21 34.50 6.38
CA CYS A 178 39.92 33.69 5.40
C CYS A 178 40.30 34.54 4.18
N SER A 179 41.58 34.56 3.81
CA SER A 179 42.10 35.33 2.68
C SER A 179 41.52 34.89 1.33
N ARG A 180 41.26 33.58 1.16
CA ARG A 180 40.81 32.99 -0.11
C ARG A 180 39.33 33.23 -0.41
N CYS A 181 38.46 33.16 0.60
CA CYS A 181 37.02 33.40 0.45
C CYS A 181 36.56 34.76 1.01
N LYS A 182 37.47 35.56 1.60
CA LYS A 182 37.17 36.86 2.23
C LYS A 182 36.00 36.79 3.23
N GLY A 183 35.88 35.68 3.97
CA GLY A 183 34.81 35.48 4.94
C GLY A 183 33.53 34.83 4.40
N SER A 184 33.42 34.58 3.10
CA SER A 184 32.19 34.00 2.51
C SER A 184 32.06 32.48 2.71
N GLY A 185 33.13 31.78 3.06
CA GLY A 185 33.16 30.32 3.22
C GLY A 185 33.13 29.52 1.89
N VAL A 186 32.83 30.16 0.77
CA VAL A 186 32.71 29.52 -0.56
C VAL A 186 33.51 30.29 -1.61
N THR A 187 34.06 29.57 -2.57
CA THR A 187 34.81 30.10 -3.73
C THR A 187 34.15 29.64 -5.02
N VAL A 188 34.25 30.43 -6.09
CA VAL A 188 33.69 30.07 -7.40
C VAL A 188 34.70 29.16 -8.12
N GLY A 189 34.30 27.92 -8.39
CA GLY A 189 35.02 26.96 -9.22
C GLY A 189 34.40 26.88 -10.62
N LEU A 190 35.23 26.64 -11.64
CA LEU A 190 34.76 26.39 -13.00
C LEU A 190 34.62 24.88 -13.21
N ARG A 191 33.41 24.40 -13.52
CA ARG A 191 33.15 22.99 -13.88
C ARG A 191 32.82 22.91 -15.37
N SER A 192 33.58 22.09 -16.09
CA SER A 192 33.28 21.76 -17.48
C SER A 192 32.08 20.82 -17.53
N VAL A 193 31.00 21.23 -18.20
CA VAL A 193 29.77 20.43 -18.39
C VAL A 193 29.66 19.88 -19.81
N GLY A 194 30.63 20.19 -20.67
CA GLY A 194 30.72 19.67 -22.03
C GLY A 194 31.87 20.30 -22.81
N PRO A 195 32.15 19.83 -24.03
CA PRO A 195 33.18 20.41 -24.88
C PRO A 195 32.90 21.90 -25.12
N GLY A 196 33.74 22.79 -24.56
CA GLY A 196 33.62 24.24 -24.72
C GLY A 196 32.65 24.97 -23.78
N LEU A 197 31.96 24.27 -22.86
CA LEU A 197 31.00 24.87 -21.93
C LEU A 197 31.48 24.72 -20.48
N VAL A 198 31.93 25.83 -19.88
CA VAL A 198 32.28 25.93 -18.47
C VAL A 198 31.19 26.67 -17.70
N THR A 199 30.70 26.06 -16.62
CA THR A 199 29.74 26.68 -15.70
C THR A 199 30.42 27.02 -14.37
N GLN A 200 29.94 28.08 -13.73
CA GLN A 200 30.42 28.49 -12.42
C GLN A 200 29.67 27.74 -11.32
N GLU A 201 30.38 26.92 -10.55
CA GLU A 201 29.87 26.19 -9.40
C GLU A 201 30.42 26.81 -8.10
N ARG A 202 29.60 26.90 -7.05
CA ARG A 202 30.04 27.35 -5.73
C ARG A 202 30.66 26.19 -4.98
N VAL A 203 31.98 26.21 -4.84
CA VAL A 203 32.75 25.19 -4.12
C VAL A 203 33.06 25.67 -2.71
N VAL A 204 33.01 24.77 -1.72
CA VAL A 204 33.40 25.07 -0.35
C VAL A 204 34.88 25.44 -0.31
N CYS A 205 35.24 26.54 0.36
CA CYS A 205 36.62 27.00 0.38
C CYS A 205 37.54 26.04 1.16
N ASP A 206 38.57 25.48 0.54
CA ASP A 206 39.48 24.50 1.16
C ASP A 206 40.18 25.03 2.42
N THR A 207 40.58 26.30 2.41
CA THR A 207 41.41 26.91 3.45
C THR A 207 40.66 27.15 4.75
N CYS A 208 39.34 27.41 4.68
CA CYS A 208 38.49 27.60 5.86
C CYS A 208 37.41 26.54 6.01
N SER A 209 37.36 25.54 5.14
CA SER A 209 36.38 24.45 5.11
C SER A 209 34.94 24.93 5.33
N GLY A 210 34.55 26.01 4.66
CA GLY A 210 33.20 26.58 4.74
C GLY A 210 32.94 27.59 5.86
N VAL A 211 33.88 27.80 6.78
CA VAL A 211 33.68 28.66 7.97
C VAL A 211 33.84 30.15 7.67
N GLY A 212 34.67 30.49 6.69
CA GLY A 212 35.03 31.89 6.39
C GLY A 212 36.03 32.52 7.36
N LYS A 213 36.33 31.87 8.47
CA LYS A 213 37.26 32.36 9.52
C LYS A 213 38.36 31.34 9.80
N ILE A 214 39.57 31.83 10.07
CA ILE A 214 40.76 31.02 10.34
C ILE A 214 41.42 31.52 11.63
N TYR A 215 41.93 30.59 12.43
CA TYR A 215 42.77 30.88 13.59
C TYR A 215 44.23 30.61 13.26
N LYS A 216 45.13 31.46 13.79
CA LYS A 216 46.58 31.23 13.75
C LYS A 216 46.91 29.90 14.41
N GLU A 217 47.98 29.23 13.97
CA GLU A 217 48.30 27.87 14.43
C GLU A 217 48.44 27.74 15.96
N LYS A 218 48.98 28.78 16.62
CA LYS A 218 49.12 28.85 18.07
C LYS A 218 47.78 28.95 18.82
N ASP A 219 46.75 29.41 18.13
CA ASP A 219 45.41 29.70 18.65
C ASP A 219 44.37 28.67 18.25
N LYS A 220 44.74 27.71 17.39
CA LYS A 220 43.92 26.52 17.11
C LYS A 220 43.71 25.72 18.39
N CYS A 221 42.51 25.16 18.53
CA CYS A 221 42.21 24.25 19.64
C CYS A 221 43.13 23.01 19.57
N LYS A 222 43.74 22.63 20.70
CA LYS A 222 44.71 21.51 20.75
C LYS A 222 44.07 20.15 20.46
N LYS A 223 42.82 19.93 20.89
CA LYS A 223 42.11 18.64 20.79
C LYS A 223 41.57 18.38 19.38
N CYS A 224 40.90 19.37 18.76
CA CYS A 224 40.36 19.23 17.41
C CYS A 224 41.30 19.75 16.31
N LYS A 225 42.44 20.37 16.66
CA LYS A 225 43.41 20.97 15.74
C LYS A 225 42.77 21.93 14.72
N GLY A 226 41.71 22.64 15.12
CA GLY A 226 40.93 23.54 14.26
C GLY A 226 39.78 22.90 13.47
N LYS A 227 39.57 21.57 13.56
CA LYS A 227 38.48 20.85 12.87
C LYS A 227 37.09 21.03 13.50
N ARG A 228 37.02 21.58 14.72
CA ARG A 228 35.77 21.89 15.47
C ARG A 228 34.98 20.68 15.95
N THR A 229 35.21 19.49 15.40
CA THR A 229 34.65 18.21 15.85
C THR A 229 35.73 17.27 16.37
N THR A 230 35.32 16.29 17.18
CA THR A 230 36.14 15.19 17.70
C THR A 230 35.38 13.87 17.53
N LYS A 231 36.10 12.77 17.26
CA LYS A 231 35.49 11.44 17.18
C LYS A 231 35.30 10.87 18.58
N GLU A 232 34.09 10.42 18.90
CA GLU A 232 33.76 9.76 20.16
C GLU A 232 33.07 8.42 19.85
N GLN A 233 33.31 7.42 20.71
CA GLN A 233 32.65 6.12 20.61
C GLN A 233 31.58 6.05 21.69
N LYS A 234 30.33 5.85 21.29
CA LYS A 234 29.20 5.70 22.20
C LYS A 234 28.53 4.35 21.97
N SER A 235 28.33 3.60 23.05
CA SER A 235 27.50 2.40 23.04
C SER A 235 26.03 2.81 23.04
N LEU A 236 25.28 2.39 22.02
CA LEU A 236 23.85 2.59 21.88
C LEU A 236 23.13 1.25 21.94
N GLU A 237 21.88 1.26 22.39
CA GLU A 237 21.04 0.06 22.49
C GLU A 237 19.88 0.19 21.50
N LEU A 238 19.79 -0.78 20.59
CA LEU A 238 18.72 -0.92 19.62
C LEU A 238 17.71 -1.95 20.13
N TYR A 239 16.48 -1.51 20.42
CA TYR A 239 15.39 -2.40 20.80
C TYR A 239 14.56 -2.78 19.57
N ILE A 240 14.57 -4.07 19.23
CA ILE A 240 13.80 -4.61 18.11
C ILE A 240 12.57 -5.33 18.68
N PRO A 241 11.36 -4.79 18.44
CA PRO A 241 10.14 -5.39 18.96
C PRO A 241 9.84 -6.73 18.29
N ARG A 242 9.16 -7.60 19.03
CA ARG A 242 8.63 -8.87 18.51
C ARG A 242 7.71 -8.60 17.32
N GLY A 243 7.83 -9.44 16.28
CA GLY A 243 6.98 -9.32 15.09
C GLY A 243 7.31 -8.14 14.18
N ALA A 244 8.47 -7.50 14.35
CA ALA A 244 8.93 -6.45 13.44
C ALA A 244 8.96 -6.97 11.99
N ARG A 245 8.70 -6.09 11.02
CA ARG A 245 8.61 -6.46 9.60
C ARG A 245 9.93 -6.20 8.88
N ASN A 246 10.16 -6.93 7.79
CA ASN A 246 11.26 -6.62 6.89
C ASN A 246 11.12 -5.19 6.34
N GLY A 247 12.23 -4.45 6.27
CA GLY A 247 12.30 -3.05 5.85
C GLY A 247 11.78 -2.04 6.89
N GLU A 248 11.45 -2.47 8.11
CA GLU A 248 11.01 -1.57 9.16
C GLU A 248 12.15 -0.66 9.63
N ARG A 249 11.85 0.64 9.79
CA ARG A 249 12.83 1.67 10.16
C ARG A 249 12.75 1.98 11.66
N ILE A 250 13.84 1.77 12.38
CA ILE A 250 13.99 2.14 13.80
C ILE A 250 14.92 3.36 13.89
N ILE A 251 14.41 4.45 14.49
CA ILE A 251 15.10 5.74 14.51
C ILE A 251 15.69 5.97 15.90
N LEU A 252 16.98 6.28 15.95
CA LEU A 252 17.66 6.81 17.14
C LEU A 252 17.88 8.31 16.95
N GLU A 253 17.05 9.10 17.63
CA GLU A 253 17.01 10.55 17.50
C GLU A 253 18.32 11.22 17.94
N GLY A 254 18.89 12.10 17.09
CA GLY A 254 20.02 12.94 17.46
C GLY A 254 21.36 12.21 17.69
N GLU A 255 21.45 10.92 17.35
CA GLU A 255 22.66 10.12 17.53
C GLU A 255 23.62 10.15 16.32
N ALA A 256 23.24 10.78 15.20
CA ALA A 256 24.11 10.93 14.04
C ALA A 256 25.25 11.94 14.27
N ASP A 257 26.06 12.15 13.23
CA ASP A 257 27.19 13.07 13.25
C ASP A 257 26.77 14.51 13.54
N GLN A 258 27.42 15.13 14.52
CA GLN A 258 27.22 16.53 14.87
C GLN A 258 28.12 17.43 14.02
N VAL A 259 27.50 18.43 13.41
CA VAL A 259 28.17 19.53 12.73
C VAL A 259 27.99 20.79 13.58
N PRO A 260 29.05 21.61 13.78
CA PRO A 260 28.90 22.90 14.43
C PRO A 260 27.82 23.76 13.76
N ASP A 261 27.05 24.49 14.56
CA ASP A 261 25.97 25.38 14.10
C ASP A 261 24.74 24.65 13.50
N GLN A 262 24.64 23.33 13.70
CA GLN A 262 23.54 22.49 13.22
C GLN A 262 23.04 21.56 14.33
N THR A 263 21.75 21.19 14.29
CA THR A 263 21.22 20.13 15.15
C THR A 263 21.60 18.77 14.55
N PRO A 264 21.99 17.76 15.36
CA PRO A 264 22.31 16.44 14.82
C PRO A 264 21.12 15.83 14.05
N GLY A 265 21.44 15.02 13.04
CA GLY A 265 20.49 14.11 12.42
C GLY A 265 20.27 12.86 13.28
N ASP A 266 19.50 11.92 12.74
CA ASP A 266 19.18 10.65 13.40
C ASP A 266 19.97 9.50 12.79
N ILE A 267 20.18 8.43 13.56
CA ILE A 267 20.61 7.15 13.00
C ILE A 267 19.34 6.35 12.69
N VAL A 268 19.14 6.00 11.43
CA VAL A 268 17.99 5.25 10.96
C VAL A 268 18.42 3.84 10.61
N PHE A 269 17.99 2.87 11.42
CA PHE A 269 18.20 1.45 11.17
C PHE A 269 17.09 0.90 10.30
N THR A 270 17.43 0.37 9.13
CA THR A 270 16.50 -0.40 8.31
C THR A 270 16.75 -1.88 8.58
N LEU A 271 15.74 -2.58 9.11
CA LEU A 271 15.83 -4.01 9.36
C LEU A 271 15.78 -4.79 8.04
N GLU A 272 16.71 -5.73 7.87
CA GLU A 272 16.76 -6.64 6.73
C GLU A 272 16.64 -8.08 7.23
N GLU A 273 15.55 -8.74 6.87
CA GLU A 273 15.27 -10.12 7.28
C GLU A 273 16.14 -11.10 6.49
N LYS A 274 16.90 -11.94 7.18
CA LYS A 274 17.65 -13.05 6.56
C LYS A 274 16.71 -14.19 6.21
N ASP A 275 16.94 -14.78 5.04
CA ASP A 275 16.26 -16.01 4.63
C ASP A 275 16.55 -17.15 5.60
N HIS A 276 15.51 -17.91 5.95
CA HIS A 276 15.57 -19.04 6.87
C HIS A 276 15.38 -20.36 6.13
N GLU A 277 16.18 -21.38 6.45
CA GLU A 277 16.20 -22.65 5.71
C GLU A 277 14.88 -23.43 5.77
N THR A 278 14.16 -23.33 6.89
CA THR A 278 12.94 -24.10 7.15
C THR A 278 11.65 -23.30 6.96
N PHE A 279 11.72 -21.98 7.11
CA PHE A 279 10.53 -21.13 7.26
C PHE A 279 10.60 -19.99 6.27
N GLN A 280 9.52 -19.78 5.55
CA GLN A 280 9.33 -18.61 4.71
C GLN A 280 8.21 -17.76 5.32
N ARG A 281 8.49 -16.48 5.53
CA ARG A 281 7.55 -15.56 6.16
C ARG A 281 6.69 -14.87 5.11
N ALA A 282 5.37 -14.89 5.32
CA ALA A 282 4.41 -14.15 4.53
C ALA A 282 3.58 -13.24 5.44
N GLY A 283 4.10 -12.03 5.69
CA GLY A 283 3.48 -11.09 6.62
C GLY A 283 3.57 -11.58 8.06
N ASP A 284 2.43 -11.98 8.63
CA ASP A 284 2.35 -12.50 10.00
C ASP A 284 2.25 -14.04 10.03
N ASP A 285 2.08 -14.68 8.87
CA ASP A 285 2.02 -16.13 8.73
C ASP A 285 3.37 -16.72 8.33
N LEU A 286 3.58 -18.00 8.66
CA LEU A 286 4.76 -18.76 8.28
C LEU A 286 4.37 -19.91 7.36
N SER A 287 5.22 -20.21 6.39
CA SER A 287 5.14 -21.43 5.60
C SER A 287 6.39 -22.28 5.77
N ALA A 288 6.22 -23.61 5.85
CA ALA A 288 7.32 -24.56 5.92
C ALA A 288 7.01 -25.83 5.13
N ASP A 289 8.05 -26.48 4.63
CA ASP A 289 7.93 -27.75 3.95
C ASP A 289 7.81 -28.90 4.95
N LEU A 290 6.71 -29.66 4.84
CA LEU A 290 6.46 -30.88 5.58
C LEU A 290 6.93 -32.07 4.74
N LYS A 291 8.14 -32.55 5.02
CA LYS A 291 8.71 -33.75 4.39
C LYS A 291 8.21 -35.01 5.10
N ILE A 292 7.38 -35.79 4.39
CA ILE A 292 6.84 -37.06 4.87
C ILE A 292 7.16 -38.18 3.89
N THR A 293 7.29 -39.40 4.39
CA THR A 293 7.46 -40.58 3.53
C THR A 293 6.12 -41.03 2.95
N LEU A 294 6.14 -41.74 1.81
CA LEU A 294 4.92 -42.31 1.23
C LEU A 294 4.15 -43.21 2.23
N ALA A 295 4.86 -43.97 3.05
CA ALA A 295 4.25 -44.81 4.08
C ALA A 295 3.49 -43.97 5.12
N GLU A 296 4.07 -42.87 5.60
CA GLU A 296 3.43 -41.96 6.54
C GLU A 296 2.24 -41.23 5.91
N ALA A 297 2.30 -40.90 4.63
CA ALA A 297 1.21 -40.26 3.90
C ALA A 297 -0.04 -41.16 3.80
N LEU A 298 0.15 -42.48 3.69
CA LEU A 298 -0.93 -43.47 3.57
C LEU A 298 -1.42 -44.00 4.93
N THR A 299 -0.50 -44.32 5.84
CA THR A 299 -0.81 -44.96 7.12
C THR A 299 -1.08 -43.97 8.24
N GLY A 300 -0.88 -42.67 8.00
CA GLY A 300 -0.92 -41.65 9.03
C GLY A 300 0.33 -41.68 9.92
N PHE A 301 0.50 -40.63 10.71
CA PHE A 301 1.66 -40.51 11.60
C PHE A 301 1.35 -39.61 12.79
N SER A 302 2.08 -39.84 13.88
CA SER A 302 2.03 -39.01 15.09
C SER A 302 3.45 -38.81 15.62
N ARG A 303 4.12 -37.76 15.15
CA ARG A 303 5.48 -37.39 15.59
C ARG A 303 5.70 -35.89 15.57
N VAL A 304 6.79 -35.46 16.23
CA VAL A 304 7.31 -34.09 16.12
C VAL A 304 7.91 -33.92 14.73
N ILE A 305 7.41 -32.95 13.98
CA ILE A 305 7.80 -32.75 12.58
C ILE A 305 8.90 -31.71 12.48
N LEU A 306 8.70 -30.59 13.16
CA LEU A 306 9.52 -29.39 12.99
C LEU A 306 9.76 -28.73 14.34
N LYS A 307 10.95 -28.13 14.46
CA LYS A 307 11.28 -27.22 15.55
C LYS A 307 10.85 -25.82 15.12
N HIS A 308 10.02 -25.20 15.93
CA HIS A 308 9.61 -23.81 15.76
C HIS A 308 10.78 -22.86 16.09
N LEU A 309 10.65 -21.58 15.74
CA LEU A 309 11.58 -20.49 16.02
C LEU A 309 11.87 -20.31 17.53
N ASP A 310 10.94 -20.76 18.38
CA ASP A 310 11.10 -20.82 19.83
C ASP A 310 11.96 -21.98 20.34
N GLY A 311 12.33 -22.92 19.47
CA GLY A 311 12.97 -24.19 19.83
C GLY A 311 12.00 -25.27 20.32
N ARG A 312 10.70 -24.97 20.38
CA ARG A 312 9.64 -25.94 20.68
C ARG A 312 9.37 -26.86 19.49
N GLY A 313 9.13 -28.14 19.74
CA GLY A 313 8.73 -29.08 18.69
C GLY A 313 7.23 -29.07 18.45
N ILE A 314 6.79 -28.95 17.19
CA ILE A 314 5.38 -29.08 16.82
C ILE A 314 5.10 -30.54 16.47
N SER A 315 4.24 -31.18 17.26
CA SER A 315 3.71 -32.52 17.00
C SER A 315 2.38 -32.43 16.27
N ILE A 316 2.25 -33.16 15.16
CA ILE A 316 0.98 -33.31 14.47
C ILE A 316 0.58 -34.78 14.55
N ASN A 317 -0.69 -35.00 14.86
CA ASN A 317 -1.31 -36.31 14.83
C ASN A 317 -2.25 -36.36 13.62
N HIS A 318 -1.84 -37.10 12.60
CA HIS A 318 -2.65 -37.35 11.41
C HIS A 318 -3.20 -38.79 11.47
N PRO A 319 -4.53 -38.98 11.55
CA PRO A 319 -5.11 -40.29 11.80
C PRO A 319 -4.93 -41.24 10.60
N PRO A 320 -4.77 -42.56 10.86
CA PRO A 320 -4.68 -43.56 9.81
C PRO A 320 -5.96 -43.58 8.95
N GLY A 321 -5.80 -43.72 7.63
CA GLY A 321 -6.90 -43.81 6.68
C GLY A 321 -7.31 -42.49 6.02
N LYS A 322 -6.76 -41.35 6.43
CA LYS A 322 -6.80 -40.11 5.64
C LYS A 322 -5.50 -39.98 4.86
N VAL A 323 -5.56 -40.03 3.54
CA VAL A 323 -4.37 -39.88 2.69
C VAL A 323 -3.99 -38.40 2.62
N LEU A 324 -2.69 -38.11 2.74
CA LEU A 324 -2.14 -36.79 2.43
C LEU A 324 -1.70 -36.74 0.97
N GLU A 325 -2.14 -35.71 0.25
CA GLU A 325 -1.77 -35.52 -1.15
C GLU A 325 -0.48 -34.69 -1.28
N PRO A 326 0.37 -34.95 -2.29
CA PRO A 326 1.50 -34.08 -2.60
C PRO A 326 1.03 -32.64 -2.84
N GLY A 327 1.69 -31.67 -2.21
CA GLY A 327 1.33 -30.25 -2.33
C GLY A 327 0.12 -29.82 -1.50
N GLN A 328 -0.53 -30.73 -0.78
CA GLN A 328 -1.60 -30.38 0.16
C GLN A 328 -1.06 -29.45 1.25
N ILE A 329 -1.87 -28.46 1.65
CA ILE A 329 -1.51 -27.48 2.67
C ILE A 329 -2.24 -27.78 3.98
N LEU A 330 -1.49 -28.00 5.05
CA LEU A 330 -2.02 -28.16 6.41
C LEU A 330 -1.84 -26.85 7.17
N LYS A 331 -2.92 -26.35 7.76
CA LYS A 331 -2.91 -25.14 8.58
C LYS A 331 -2.81 -25.50 10.06
N VAL A 332 -1.88 -24.89 10.78
CA VAL A 332 -1.74 -24.96 12.23
C VAL A 332 -2.00 -23.56 12.79
N ASP A 333 -3.13 -23.41 13.47
CA ASP A 333 -3.57 -22.12 14.00
C ASP A 333 -2.66 -21.64 15.13
N GLY A 334 -2.29 -20.34 15.12
CA GLY A 334 -1.56 -19.70 16.22
C GLY A 334 -0.06 -20.03 16.32
N GLU A 335 0.52 -20.72 15.35
CA GLU A 335 1.95 -21.06 15.29
C GLU A 335 2.73 -20.21 14.26
N GLY A 336 2.19 -19.07 13.82
CA GLY A 336 2.87 -18.09 12.96
C GLY A 336 3.68 -17.04 13.74
N MET A 337 3.96 -15.88 13.12
CA MET A 337 4.71 -14.80 13.74
C MET A 337 3.87 -14.01 14.77
N PRO A 338 4.47 -13.49 15.84
CA PRO A 338 3.77 -12.64 16.81
C PRO A 338 3.41 -11.28 16.20
N LEU A 339 2.29 -10.70 16.63
CA LEU A 339 1.91 -9.35 16.23
C LEU A 339 2.58 -8.30 17.11
N LYS A 340 3.02 -7.18 16.52
CA LYS A 340 3.79 -6.12 17.22
C LYS A 340 3.09 -5.48 18.44
N ARG A 341 1.77 -5.58 18.54
CA ARG A 341 0.94 -4.92 19.58
C ARG A 341 0.06 -5.87 20.38
N SER A 342 0.04 -7.15 20.04
CA SER A 342 -0.79 -8.16 20.71
C SER A 342 0.01 -9.42 20.94
N ASP A 343 -0.38 -10.19 21.95
CA ASP A 343 0.25 -11.50 22.23
C ASP A 343 -0.26 -12.60 21.28
N SER A 344 -1.20 -12.24 20.40
CA SER A 344 -1.68 -13.11 19.33
C SER A 344 -0.56 -13.38 18.32
N LYS A 345 -0.61 -14.56 17.73
CA LYS A 345 0.28 -15.02 16.68
C LYS A 345 -0.52 -15.27 15.40
N GLY A 346 0.15 -15.18 14.25
CA GLY A 346 -0.40 -15.66 12.98
C GLY A 346 -0.46 -17.18 12.91
N ASP A 347 -0.60 -17.71 11.71
CA ASP A 347 -0.77 -19.15 11.47
C ASP A 347 0.44 -19.76 10.75
N LEU A 348 0.63 -21.07 10.91
CA LEU A 348 1.66 -21.85 10.21
C LEU A 348 1.02 -22.72 9.12
N TYR A 349 1.51 -22.61 7.90
CA TYR A 349 1.10 -23.39 6.75
C TYR A 349 2.19 -24.40 6.40
N LEU A 350 1.83 -25.67 6.39
CA LEU A 350 2.74 -26.76 6.07
C LEU A 350 2.42 -27.31 4.69
N ILE A 351 3.38 -27.22 3.78
CA ILE A 351 3.25 -27.74 2.41
C ILE A 351 3.75 -29.18 2.42
N VAL A 352 2.86 -30.13 2.16
CA VAL A 352 3.20 -31.55 2.15
C VAL A 352 4.10 -31.87 0.94
N LYS A 353 5.33 -32.31 1.20
CA LYS A 353 6.24 -32.89 0.21
C LYS A 353 6.45 -34.36 0.55
N ILE A 354 6.02 -35.24 -0.36
CA ILE A 354 6.11 -36.68 -0.18
C ILE A 354 7.43 -37.17 -0.78
N GLU A 355 8.27 -37.77 0.06
CA GLU A 355 9.49 -38.45 -0.37
C GLU A 355 9.14 -39.90 -0.75
N PHE A 356 9.33 -40.22 -2.03
CA PHE A 356 9.17 -41.57 -2.54
C PHE A 356 10.41 -42.43 -2.25
N PRO A 357 10.24 -43.74 -2.05
CA PRO A 357 11.38 -44.65 -1.91
C PRO A 357 12.25 -44.64 -3.17
N LYS A 358 13.55 -44.89 -3.01
CA LYS A 358 14.51 -44.94 -4.12
C LYS A 358 14.22 -46.11 -5.07
N ASN A 359 14.61 -45.96 -6.34
CA ASN A 359 14.53 -47.04 -7.32
C ASN A 359 15.33 -48.26 -6.83
N GLY A 360 14.72 -49.44 -6.86
CA GLY A 360 15.30 -50.69 -6.33
C GLY A 360 15.09 -50.94 -4.83
N TRP A 361 14.16 -50.25 -4.15
CA TRP A 361 13.97 -50.44 -2.70
C TRP A 361 13.47 -51.84 -2.30
N THR A 362 12.86 -52.59 -3.23
CA THR A 362 12.39 -53.95 -3.02
C THR A 362 12.59 -54.79 -4.28
N GLU A 363 13.25 -55.95 -4.13
CA GLU A 363 13.46 -56.94 -5.21
C GLU A 363 12.44 -58.09 -5.16
N ASP A 364 11.57 -58.11 -4.13
CA ASP A 364 10.59 -59.17 -3.90
C ASP A 364 9.33 -58.98 -4.76
N ALA A 365 9.13 -59.81 -5.78
CA ALA A 365 7.92 -59.84 -6.61
C ALA A 365 6.61 -60.02 -5.80
N ALA A 366 6.70 -60.65 -4.62
CA ALA A 366 5.57 -60.82 -3.70
C ALA A 366 5.17 -59.52 -2.98
N ALA A 367 6.10 -58.58 -2.77
CA ALA A 367 5.80 -57.27 -2.19
C ALA A 367 5.03 -56.39 -3.19
N PHE A 368 5.34 -56.49 -4.48
CA PHE A 368 4.62 -55.75 -5.52
C PHE A 368 3.17 -56.24 -5.70
N SER A 369 2.94 -57.55 -5.67
CA SER A 369 1.57 -58.10 -5.78
C SER A 369 0.70 -57.76 -4.57
N THR A 370 1.28 -57.70 -3.38
CA THR A 370 0.58 -57.25 -2.17
C THR A 370 0.27 -55.75 -2.20
N LEU A 371 1.21 -54.91 -2.67
CA LEU A 371 0.96 -53.48 -2.87
C LEU A 371 -0.14 -53.20 -3.90
N GLN A 372 -0.14 -53.94 -5.02
CA GLN A 372 -1.16 -53.79 -6.07
C GLN A 372 -2.56 -54.21 -5.60
N GLY A 373 -2.65 -55.11 -4.61
CA GLY A 373 -3.91 -55.49 -3.97
C GLY A 373 -4.43 -54.47 -2.94
N ILE A 374 -3.55 -53.66 -2.35
CA ILE A 374 -3.88 -52.67 -1.31
C ILE A 374 -4.22 -51.31 -1.92
N LEU A 375 -3.53 -50.93 -3.00
CA LEU A 375 -3.72 -49.65 -3.69
C LEU A 375 -4.95 -49.68 -4.62
N PRO A 376 -5.57 -48.53 -4.92
CA PRO A 376 -6.68 -48.46 -5.87
C PRO A 376 -6.27 -49.03 -7.23
N LYS A 377 -7.19 -49.77 -7.85
CA LYS A 377 -6.95 -50.39 -9.16
C LYS A 377 -6.70 -49.30 -10.22
N PRO A 378 -5.76 -49.53 -11.17
CA PRO A 378 -5.55 -48.61 -12.27
C PRO A 378 -6.84 -48.46 -13.08
N GLU A 379 -7.02 -47.28 -13.69
CA GLU A 379 -8.10 -47.04 -14.63
C GLU A 379 -8.00 -48.03 -15.80
N PRO A 380 -9.14 -48.47 -16.38
CA PRO A 380 -9.14 -49.37 -17.51
C PRO A 380 -8.33 -48.76 -18.67
N PRO A 381 -7.52 -49.56 -19.39
CA PRO A 381 -6.71 -49.06 -20.49
C PRO A 381 -7.61 -48.44 -21.55
N ILE A 382 -7.18 -47.30 -22.08
CA ILE A 382 -7.88 -46.59 -23.15
C ILE A 382 -7.81 -47.45 -24.41
N THR A 383 -8.97 -47.82 -24.97
CA THR A 383 -9.03 -48.60 -26.21
C THR A 383 -8.85 -47.69 -27.41
N ALA A 384 -7.76 -47.87 -28.18
CA ALA A 384 -7.53 -47.23 -29.46
C ALA A 384 -7.51 -48.30 -30.58
N GLU A 385 -7.93 -47.94 -31.79
CA GLU A 385 -7.99 -48.87 -32.94
C GLU A 385 -6.59 -49.22 -33.50
N GLU A 386 -5.61 -48.35 -33.27
CA GLU A 386 -4.21 -48.52 -33.68
C GLU A 386 -3.33 -48.20 -32.45
N VAL A 387 -2.44 -49.12 -32.08
CA VAL A 387 -1.55 -48.99 -30.92
C VAL A 387 -0.12 -49.03 -31.43
N ASP A 388 0.54 -47.88 -31.45
CA ASP A 388 1.95 -47.77 -31.78
C ASP A 388 2.79 -47.99 -30.52
N GLU A 389 3.73 -48.95 -30.56
CA GLU A 389 4.74 -49.11 -29.53
C GLU A 389 5.80 -48.03 -29.68
N VAL A 390 5.81 -47.06 -28.77
CA VAL A 390 6.78 -45.95 -28.75
C VAL A 390 7.85 -46.18 -27.70
N GLU A 391 9.11 -46.01 -28.11
CA GLU A 391 10.24 -45.90 -27.20
C GLU A 391 10.16 -44.57 -26.45
N TYR A 392 10.26 -44.60 -25.12
CA TYR A 392 10.31 -43.41 -24.29
C TYR A 392 11.68 -43.28 -23.63
N ASP A 393 12.15 -42.05 -23.53
CA ASP A 393 13.34 -41.72 -22.75
C ASP A 393 12.92 -41.54 -21.28
N SER A 394 13.52 -42.32 -20.38
CA SER A 394 13.26 -42.23 -18.93
C SER A 394 14.00 -41.09 -18.23
N GLU A 395 14.96 -40.45 -18.91
CA GLU A 395 15.82 -39.39 -18.36
C GLU A 395 15.55 -38.01 -18.97
N ALA A 396 14.55 -37.88 -19.84
CA ALA A 396 14.21 -36.60 -20.47
C ALA A 396 13.80 -35.53 -19.44
N ASP A 397 14.38 -34.33 -19.54
CA ASP A 397 14.00 -33.18 -18.73
C ASP A 397 12.90 -32.37 -19.43
N ILE A 398 12.05 -31.69 -18.66
CA ILE A 398 11.06 -30.77 -19.21
C ILE A 398 11.73 -29.56 -19.90
N GLU A 399 13.00 -29.30 -19.61
CA GLU A 399 13.82 -28.29 -20.31
C GLU A 399 14.13 -28.68 -21.77
N ASP A 400 14.13 -29.97 -22.12
CA ASP A 400 14.32 -30.45 -23.50
C ASP A 400 13.05 -30.27 -24.35
N PHE A 401 11.92 -29.98 -23.71
CA PHE A 401 10.64 -29.79 -24.39
C PHE A 401 10.66 -28.53 -25.26
N GLY A 402 10.82 -28.74 -26.58
CA GLY A 402 10.82 -27.67 -27.57
C GLY A 402 12.21 -27.19 -28.00
N ALA A 403 13.28 -27.69 -27.38
CA ALA A 403 14.67 -27.35 -27.72
C ALA A 403 15.02 -27.64 -29.19
N ASN A 404 14.44 -28.70 -29.77
CA ASN A 404 14.63 -29.09 -31.18
C ASN A 404 13.59 -28.52 -32.16
N SER A 405 12.64 -27.72 -31.68
CA SER A 405 11.53 -27.24 -32.51
C SER A 405 11.90 -26.01 -33.37
N GLY A 406 12.98 -25.32 -33.03
CA GLY A 406 13.37 -24.07 -33.70
C GLY A 406 12.34 -22.94 -33.55
N ASP A 407 11.34 -23.11 -32.69
CA ASP A 407 10.32 -22.11 -32.40
C ASP A 407 10.90 -21.09 -31.40
N PRO A 408 10.96 -19.78 -31.74
CA PRO A 408 11.43 -18.74 -30.83
C PRO A 408 10.63 -18.64 -29.51
N HIS A 409 9.43 -19.24 -29.43
CA HIS A 409 8.66 -19.31 -28.18
C HIS A 409 8.98 -20.54 -27.31
N ALA A 410 9.76 -21.49 -27.82
CA ALA A 410 10.02 -22.78 -27.16
C ALA A 410 11.37 -22.85 -26.42
N GLY A 411 12.22 -21.82 -26.56
CA GLY A 411 13.42 -21.67 -25.74
C GLY A 411 13.11 -20.88 -24.47
N GLY A 412 13.47 -21.39 -23.31
CA GLY A 412 13.32 -20.74 -22.01
C GLY A 412 14.20 -19.49 -21.78
N GLU A 413 14.77 -18.90 -22.83
CA GLU A 413 15.55 -17.66 -22.76
C GLU A 413 14.66 -16.47 -23.09
N TRP A 414 14.08 -15.88 -22.04
CA TRP A 414 13.75 -14.46 -22.07
C TRP A 414 15.07 -13.70 -21.95
N GLU A 415 15.75 -13.45 -23.08
CA GLU A 415 16.76 -12.40 -23.14
C GLU A 415 16.04 -11.06 -22.95
N ASP A 416 16.30 -10.41 -21.81
CA ASP A 416 15.93 -9.02 -21.53
C ASP A 416 16.81 -8.12 -22.42
N ASP A 417 16.48 -8.02 -23.71
CA ASP A 417 17.07 -7.02 -24.60
C ASP A 417 16.22 -5.76 -24.59
N GLU A 418 16.65 -4.83 -23.74
CA GLU A 418 16.44 -3.40 -23.93
C GLU A 418 17.09 -2.96 -25.26
N GLU A 419 16.33 -2.71 -26.32
CA GLU A 419 16.61 -1.63 -27.26
C GLU A 419 15.47 -1.38 -28.26
N ASP A 420 15.43 -0.13 -28.72
CA ASP A 420 14.31 0.57 -29.31
C ASP A 420 13.85 0.11 -30.71
N GLU A 421 12.63 0.55 -31.06
CA GLU A 421 12.29 1.23 -32.33
C GLU A 421 11.17 0.60 -33.20
N GLU A 422 10.19 1.47 -33.53
CA GLU A 422 9.22 1.49 -34.65
C GLU A 422 8.59 0.15 -35.11
N GLY A 423 7.30 -0.10 -34.87
CA GLY A 423 6.22 0.67 -35.52
C GLY A 423 5.82 0.11 -36.89
N GLY A 424 5.10 -1.03 -36.94
CA GLY A 424 4.52 -1.52 -38.20
C GLY A 424 3.71 -2.81 -38.09
N ALA A 425 2.46 -2.75 -37.63
CA ALA A 425 1.55 -3.89 -37.64
C ALA A 425 0.89 -4.07 -39.02
N GLN A 426 1.14 -5.21 -39.68
CA GLN A 426 0.33 -5.69 -40.80
C GLN A 426 -0.38 -7.00 -40.39
N CYS A 427 -1.71 -6.98 -40.46
CA CYS A 427 -2.57 -8.13 -40.24
C CYS A 427 -2.36 -9.21 -41.30
N ALA A 428 -2.13 -10.45 -40.88
CA ALA A 428 -2.37 -11.64 -41.68
C ALA A 428 -3.33 -12.59 -40.96
N THR A 429 -4.50 -12.74 -41.58
CA THR A 429 -5.58 -13.69 -41.30
C THR A 429 -5.09 -15.14 -41.24
N GLN A 430 -5.36 -15.85 -40.15
CA GLN A 430 -5.23 -17.31 -40.10
C GLN A 430 -6.60 -18.01 -39.97
N LYS A 431 -6.84 -18.79 -41.02
CA LYS A 431 -7.52 -20.08 -41.18
C LYS A 431 -8.44 -20.59 -40.06
N SER A 432 -9.64 -20.90 -40.50
CA SER A 432 -10.66 -21.75 -39.87
C SER A 432 -10.14 -23.10 -39.42
N TYR A 433 -10.46 -23.47 -38.18
CA TYR A 433 -10.45 -24.86 -37.69
C TYR A 433 -11.84 -25.21 -37.16
N GLN A 434 -12.38 -26.34 -37.59
CA GLN A 434 -13.66 -26.88 -37.11
C GLN A 434 -13.43 -27.74 -35.86
N PRO A 435 -14.28 -27.67 -34.83
CA PRO A 435 -14.25 -28.66 -33.76
C PRO A 435 -15.23 -29.80 -34.05
N THR A 436 -14.71 -31.03 -33.97
CA THR A 436 -15.47 -32.27 -33.91
C THR A 436 -16.16 -32.40 -32.55
N THR A 437 -17.40 -32.89 -32.60
CA THR A 437 -18.31 -33.03 -31.47
C THR A 437 -18.10 -34.34 -30.73
N THR A 438 -17.84 -34.28 -29.42
CA THR A 438 -18.25 -35.33 -28.47
C THR A 438 -18.94 -34.67 -27.27
N LEU A 439 -20.18 -35.10 -27.06
CA LEU A 439 -21.11 -34.63 -26.05
C LEU A 439 -20.88 -35.39 -24.76
N ASP A 440 -20.45 -34.70 -23.71
CA ASP A 440 -20.71 -35.10 -22.33
C ASP A 440 -21.37 -33.94 -21.58
N LYS A 441 -22.55 -34.21 -21.02
CA LYS A 441 -23.34 -33.26 -20.22
C LYS A 441 -22.60 -32.97 -18.91
N PRO A 442 -22.54 -31.70 -18.46
CA PRO A 442 -22.42 -31.41 -17.04
C PRO A 442 -23.60 -30.59 -16.53
N ASP A 443 -23.93 -30.88 -15.27
CA ASP A 443 -25.05 -30.39 -14.51
C ASP A 443 -25.20 -28.86 -14.45
N ASP A 444 -26.47 -28.46 -14.38
CA ASP A 444 -27.01 -27.12 -14.28
C ASP A 444 -26.60 -26.45 -12.95
N LYS A 445 -25.36 -25.97 -12.85
CA LYS A 445 -24.93 -25.05 -11.79
C LYS A 445 -24.19 -23.87 -12.39
N MET A 446 -24.94 -22.82 -12.71
CA MET A 446 -24.39 -21.48 -12.96
C MET A 446 -23.43 -21.10 -11.83
N VAL A 447 -22.20 -20.70 -12.18
CA VAL A 447 -21.18 -20.24 -11.24
C VAL A 447 -21.78 -19.20 -10.30
N SER A 448 -21.73 -19.50 -9.00
CA SER A 448 -22.38 -18.70 -7.96
C SER A 448 -21.90 -17.25 -7.98
N ALA A 449 -22.84 -16.32 -8.03
CA ALA A 449 -22.55 -14.90 -8.04
C ALA A 449 -21.87 -14.50 -6.71
N LYS A 450 -20.70 -13.86 -6.79
CA LYS A 450 -20.07 -13.19 -5.64
C LYS A 450 -21.07 -12.18 -5.04
N LYS A 451 -21.12 -12.10 -3.70
CA LYS A 451 -21.91 -11.11 -2.94
C LYS A 451 -21.73 -9.72 -3.56
N HIS A 452 -22.83 -8.98 -3.69
CA HIS A 452 -22.90 -7.67 -4.35
C HIS A 452 -21.69 -6.78 -4.04
N VAL A 453 -20.87 -6.48 -5.05
CA VAL A 453 -19.64 -5.68 -4.87
C VAL A 453 -20.00 -4.19 -4.90
N PRO A 454 -19.72 -3.42 -3.83
CA PRO A 454 -19.99 -1.97 -3.84
C PRO A 454 -19.08 -1.26 -4.85
N ILE A 455 -19.68 -0.70 -5.91
CA ILE A 455 -18.94 0.02 -6.96
C ILE A 455 -18.58 1.43 -6.45
N VAL A 456 -17.35 1.59 -5.97
CA VAL A 456 -16.84 2.89 -5.49
C VAL A 456 -16.60 3.86 -6.64
N LYS A 457 -17.23 5.05 -6.59
CA LYS A 457 -16.98 6.15 -7.53
C LYS A 457 -15.82 7.00 -7.03
N LYS A 458 -14.89 7.40 -7.92
CA LYS A 458 -13.71 8.23 -7.59
C LYS A 458 -14.10 9.66 -7.17
N ARG A 459 -15.29 10.11 -7.56
CA ARG A 459 -15.82 11.44 -7.23
C ARG A 459 -17.28 11.29 -6.81
N THR A 460 -17.58 11.68 -5.57
CA THR A 460 -18.92 11.62 -4.96
C THR A 460 -19.58 12.99 -4.86
N LYS A 461 -18.80 14.08 -4.97
CA LYS A 461 -19.32 15.45 -4.93
C LYS A 461 -20.26 15.69 -6.12
N ARG A 462 -21.54 15.90 -5.80
CA ARG A 462 -22.55 16.38 -6.75
C ARG A 462 -22.31 17.87 -6.98
N PHE A 463 -22.69 18.37 -8.15
CA PHE A 463 -22.65 19.80 -8.46
C PHE A 463 -24.04 20.26 -8.90
N HIS A 464 -24.30 21.55 -8.70
CA HIS A 464 -25.53 22.16 -9.18
C HIS A 464 -25.54 22.11 -10.70
N ARG A 465 -26.46 21.31 -11.24
CA ARG A 465 -26.65 21.23 -12.69
C ARG A 465 -27.14 22.60 -13.16
N HIS A 466 -26.71 23.03 -14.35
CA HIS A 466 -27.23 24.25 -14.98
C HIS A 466 -28.76 24.28 -14.94
N GLN A 467 -29.31 25.33 -14.32
CA GLN A 467 -30.75 25.57 -14.07
C GLN A 467 -31.42 24.67 -13.03
N SER A 468 -30.67 23.93 -12.20
CA SER A 468 -31.24 23.19 -11.06
C SER A 468 -31.82 24.11 -9.98
N ASP A 469 -31.28 25.31 -9.86
CA ASP A 469 -31.74 26.42 -9.05
C ASP A 469 -32.99 27.11 -9.64
N THR A 470 -33.08 27.17 -10.98
CA THR A 470 -34.17 27.87 -11.68
C THR A 470 -35.41 26.99 -11.87
N TYR A 471 -35.23 25.69 -12.13
CA TYR A 471 -36.31 24.75 -12.41
C TYR A 471 -36.30 23.62 -11.39
N LYS A 472 -37.37 23.53 -10.58
CA LYS A 472 -37.58 22.47 -9.57
C LYS A 472 -37.55 21.03 -10.12
N CYS A 473 -37.61 20.87 -11.45
CA CYS A 473 -37.58 19.58 -12.13
C CYS A 473 -36.17 19.08 -12.48
N VAL A 474 -35.10 19.80 -12.10
CA VAL A 474 -33.72 19.43 -12.44
C VAL A 474 -32.89 19.23 -11.17
N ASP A 475 -32.75 17.98 -10.74
CA ASP A 475 -31.93 17.66 -9.57
C ASP A 475 -30.42 17.87 -9.79
N ALA A 476 -29.71 18.09 -8.68
CA ALA A 476 -28.25 18.11 -8.65
C ALA A 476 -27.68 16.76 -9.11
N SER A 477 -26.64 16.81 -9.95
CA SER A 477 -26.06 15.62 -10.59
C SER A 477 -24.57 15.53 -10.34
N TRP A 478 -24.05 14.30 -10.31
CA TRP A 478 -22.59 14.06 -10.28
C TRP A 478 -22.00 13.97 -11.69
N ARG A 479 -22.82 13.92 -12.74
CA ARG A 479 -22.40 13.79 -14.15
C ARG A 479 -22.46 15.12 -14.87
N LYS A 480 -21.42 15.43 -15.67
CA LYS A 480 -21.39 16.62 -16.53
C LYS A 480 -22.66 16.74 -17.37
N PRO A 481 -23.23 17.95 -17.54
CA PRO A 481 -24.38 18.15 -18.43
C PRO A 481 -24.02 17.72 -19.87
N LYS A 482 -24.85 16.86 -20.47
CA LYS A 482 -24.74 16.43 -21.87
C LYS A 482 -25.81 17.14 -22.72
N GLY A 483 -25.59 17.21 -24.03
CA GLY A 483 -26.51 17.82 -25.00
C GLY A 483 -25.83 18.89 -25.86
N ILE A 484 -26.28 19.02 -27.11
CA ILE A 484 -25.75 20.02 -28.06
C ILE A 484 -26.19 21.44 -27.68
N ASP A 485 -27.36 21.61 -27.04
CA ASP A 485 -27.94 22.93 -26.72
C ASP A 485 -27.64 23.45 -25.32
N ASN A 486 -26.75 22.77 -24.58
CA ASN A 486 -26.41 23.19 -23.22
C ASN A 486 -25.47 24.41 -23.21
N ARG A 487 -25.96 25.55 -22.70
CA ARG A 487 -25.24 26.84 -22.67
C ARG A 487 -23.94 26.81 -21.86
N VAL A 488 -23.91 26.08 -20.73
CA VAL A 488 -22.69 25.85 -19.93
C VAL A 488 -21.67 25.01 -20.68
N ARG A 489 -22.12 24.03 -21.48
CA ARG A 489 -21.22 23.26 -22.34
C ARG A 489 -20.59 24.12 -23.43
N ARG A 490 -21.38 24.98 -24.05
CA ARG A 490 -20.93 25.93 -25.09
C ARG A 490 -20.19 27.15 -24.53
N ARG A 491 -19.98 27.24 -23.21
CA ARG A 491 -19.26 28.34 -22.55
C ARG A 491 -19.84 29.73 -22.86
N PHE A 492 -21.17 29.84 -22.89
CA PHE A 492 -21.83 31.13 -23.10
C PHE A 492 -21.48 32.11 -21.96
N LYS A 493 -21.27 33.38 -22.29
CA LYS A 493 -20.95 34.44 -21.33
C LYS A 493 -22.06 34.57 -20.27
N GLY A 494 -21.68 34.73 -19.00
CA GLY A 494 -22.60 34.86 -17.87
C GLY A 494 -23.14 33.54 -17.31
N GLN A 495 -22.70 32.39 -17.84
CA GLN A 495 -23.05 31.07 -17.31
C GLN A 495 -21.95 30.52 -16.40
N MET A 496 -22.34 29.64 -15.49
CA MET A 496 -21.40 28.92 -14.62
C MET A 496 -20.34 28.17 -15.45
N VAL A 497 -19.10 28.14 -14.96
CA VAL A 497 -18.00 27.42 -15.62
C VAL A 497 -18.30 25.92 -15.64
N MET A 498 -17.98 25.25 -16.75
CA MET A 498 -18.19 23.81 -16.86
C MET A 498 -17.39 23.07 -15.77
N PRO A 499 -18.05 22.27 -14.91
CA PRO A 499 -17.36 21.49 -13.90
C PRO A 499 -16.37 20.50 -14.53
N SER A 500 -15.14 20.47 -14.03
CA SER A 500 -14.09 19.54 -14.47
C SER A 500 -14.25 18.14 -13.85
N ILE A 501 -15.49 17.65 -13.69
CA ILE A 501 -15.77 16.36 -13.06
C ILE A 501 -15.77 15.23 -14.10
N GLY A 502 -14.66 14.49 -14.19
CA GLY A 502 -14.55 13.33 -15.06
C GLY A 502 -15.33 12.12 -14.53
N PHE A 503 -15.71 11.22 -15.45
CA PHE A 503 -16.30 9.91 -15.14
C PHE A 503 -15.21 8.96 -14.59
N GLY A 504 -14.81 9.14 -13.33
CA GLY A 504 -13.88 8.21 -12.70
C GLY A 504 -14.63 7.20 -11.85
N SER A 505 -14.82 5.96 -12.33
CA SER A 505 -14.90 4.84 -11.37
C SER A 505 -13.50 4.64 -10.78
N ASN A 506 -13.39 4.13 -9.55
CA ASN A 506 -12.08 3.75 -9.01
C ASN A 506 -11.40 2.74 -9.98
N LYS A 507 -10.07 2.82 -10.16
CA LYS A 507 -9.31 1.89 -11.02
C LYS A 507 -9.65 0.42 -10.73
N LYS A 508 -9.85 0.08 -9.44
CA LYS A 508 -10.18 -1.28 -8.98
C LYS A 508 -11.58 -1.76 -9.40
N THR A 509 -12.59 -0.89 -9.41
CA THR A 509 -13.99 -1.22 -9.75
C THR A 509 -14.39 -0.75 -11.14
N ARG A 510 -13.43 -0.30 -11.95
CA ARG A 510 -13.67 0.19 -13.31
C ARG A 510 -14.18 -0.96 -14.17
N HIS A 511 -15.31 -0.76 -14.85
CA HIS A 511 -16.01 -1.76 -15.67
C HIS A 511 -16.54 -3.00 -14.92
N MET A 512 -16.57 -2.97 -13.58
CA MET A 512 -17.15 -4.04 -12.78
C MET A 512 -18.65 -3.79 -12.56
N MET A 513 -19.45 -4.83 -12.72
CA MET A 513 -20.88 -4.83 -12.45
C MET A 513 -21.17 -5.11 -10.96
N PRO A 514 -22.38 -4.81 -10.46
CA PRO A 514 -22.77 -5.11 -9.09
C PRO A 514 -22.65 -6.60 -8.74
N SER A 515 -22.78 -7.48 -9.74
CA SER A 515 -22.56 -8.93 -9.58
C SER A 515 -21.08 -9.33 -9.46
N GLY A 516 -20.14 -8.39 -9.42
CA GLY A 516 -18.70 -8.62 -9.30
C GLY A 516 -17.99 -9.03 -10.60
N HIS A 517 -18.71 -9.16 -11.72
CA HIS A 517 -18.15 -9.53 -13.03
C HIS A 517 -17.86 -8.29 -13.87
N LYS A 518 -16.89 -8.35 -14.78
CA LYS A 518 -16.66 -7.32 -15.81
C LYS A 518 -17.44 -7.68 -17.09
N ALA A 519 -18.02 -6.69 -17.76
CA ALA A 519 -18.72 -6.95 -19.02
C ALA A 519 -17.72 -7.15 -20.17
N PHE A 520 -17.90 -8.22 -20.93
CA PHE A 520 -17.17 -8.51 -22.16
C PHE A 520 -18.15 -8.50 -23.34
N LEU A 521 -17.87 -7.67 -24.35
CA LEU A 521 -18.77 -7.48 -25.48
C LEU A 521 -18.62 -8.64 -26.47
N VAL A 522 -19.69 -9.39 -26.70
CA VAL A 522 -19.72 -10.58 -27.55
C VAL A 522 -20.49 -10.27 -28.83
N ASN A 523 -19.88 -10.56 -29.99
CA ASN A 523 -20.48 -10.39 -31.32
C ASN A 523 -20.82 -11.72 -32.01
N ASN A 524 -20.13 -12.81 -31.64
CA ASN A 524 -20.30 -14.14 -32.22
C ASN A 524 -20.20 -15.24 -31.14
N THR A 525 -20.36 -16.51 -31.53
CA THR A 525 -20.26 -17.65 -30.62
C THR A 525 -18.82 -17.93 -30.16
N SER A 526 -17.82 -17.71 -31.01
CA SER A 526 -16.40 -17.86 -30.65
C SER A 526 -15.94 -16.89 -29.55
N ASP A 527 -16.51 -15.68 -29.52
CA ASP A 527 -16.24 -14.68 -28.47
C ASP A 527 -16.71 -15.18 -27.08
N VAL A 528 -17.68 -16.09 -27.04
CA VAL A 528 -18.14 -16.74 -25.80
C VAL A 528 -17.14 -17.81 -25.33
N GLU A 529 -16.47 -18.47 -26.27
CA GLU A 529 -15.48 -19.52 -25.96
C GLU A 529 -14.23 -18.94 -25.31
N LEU A 530 -13.86 -17.71 -25.66
CA LEU A 530 -12.81 -16.94 -24.97
C LEU A 530 -13.09 -16.75 -23.47
N LEU A 531 -14.36 -16.86 -23.05
CA LEU A 531 -14.76 -16.71 -21.66
C LEU A 531 -14.72 -18.03 -20.88
N LEU A 532 -14.39 -19.17 -21.50
CA LEU A 532 -14.34 -20.47 -20.84
C LEU A 532 -13.37 -20.47 -19.64
N MET A 533 -12.15 -19.97 -19.85
CA MET A 533 -11.13 -19.86 -18.80
C MET A 533 -11.30 -18.64 -17.88
N HIS A 534 -12.26 -17.76 -18.19
CA HIS A 534 -12.44 -16.47 -17.52
C HIS A 534 -13.88 -16.23 -17.00
N ASN A 535 -14.66 -17.29 -16.87
CA ASN A 535 -16.06 -17.26 -16.46
C ASN A 535 -16.31 -16.72 -15.03
N LYS A 536 -15.29 -16.73 -14.16
CA LYS A 536 -15.35 -16.17 -12.79
C LYS A 536 -15.15 -14.65 -12.72
N THR A 537 -14.56 -14.05 -13.76
CA THR A 537 -14.16 -12.63 -13.78
C THR A 537 -14.97 -11.81 -14.77
N PHE A 538 -15.35 -12.40 -15.90
CA PHE A 538 -16.09 -11.74 -16.96
C PHE A 538 -17.47 -12.36 -17.17
N ALA A 539 -18.41 -11.53 -17.62
CA ALA A 539 -19.72 -11.94 -18.07
C ALA A 539 -19.93 -11.43 -19.49
N ALA A 540 -20.59 -12.23 -20.32
CA ALA A 540 -20.90 -11.88 -21.69
C ALA A 540 -21.99 -10.79 -21.75
N GLU A 541 -21.77 -9.79 -22.58
CA GLU A 541 -22.76 -8.79 -22.98
C GLU A 541 -22.91 -8.84 -24.50
N ILE A 542 -24.08 -9.25 -24.98
CA ILE A 542 -24.29 -9.43 -26.42
C ILE A 542 -24.47 -8.08 -27.09
N SER A 543 -23.61 -7.78 -28.06
CA SER A 543 -23.64 -6.53 -28.81
C SER A 543 -24.99 -6.25 -29.44
N HIS A 544 -25.41 -4.98 -29.42
CA HIS A 544 -26.67 -4.55 -30.04
C HIS A 544 -26.72 -4.82 -31.54
N ALA A 545 -25.57 -4.93 -32.21
CA ALA A 545 -25.49 -5.22 -33.65
C ALA A 545 -25.86 -6.68 -34.00
N VAL A 546 -25.87 -7.60 -33.03
CA VAL A 546 -26.14 -9.02 -33.28
C VAL A 546 -27.63 -9.25 -33.52
N SER A 547 -27.95 -10.02 -34.58
CA SER A 547 -29.30 -10.42 -34.97
C SER A 547 -29.97 -11.30 -33.91
N SER A 548 -31.30 -11.38 -33.92
CA SER A 548 -32.07 -12.19 -32.96
C SER A 548 -31.72 -13.69 -33.03
N ARG A 549 -31.56 -14.25 -34.22
CA ARG A 549 -31.16 -15.66 -34.43
C ARG A 549 -29.80 -15.97 -33.79
N LYS A 550 -28.79 -15.14 -34.09
CA LYS A 550 -27.43 -15.32 -33.57
C LYS A 550 -27.34 -15.05 -32.06
N ARG A 551 -28.23 -14.23 -31.50
CA ARG A 551 -28.39 -14.07 -30.04
C ARG A 551 -28.82 -15.38 -29.36
N VAL A 552 -29.74 -16.13 -29.96
CA VAL A 552 -30.17 -17.43 -29.42
C VAL A 552 -29.02 -18.43 -29.41
N GLU A 553 -28.24 -18.49 -30.50
CA GLU A 553 -27.03 -19.33 -30.58
C GLU A 553 -25.99 -18.97 -29.52
N ILE A 554 -25.72 -17.67 -29.34
CA ILE A 554 -24.78 -17.16 -28.32
C ILE A 554 -25.25 -17.49 -26.91
N VAL A 555 -26.56 -17.36 -26.62
CA VAL A 555 -27.13 -17.68 -25.31
C VAL A 555 -27.08 -19.18 -25.04
N ALA A 556 -27.37 -20.01 -26.04
CA ALA A 556 -27.27 -21.47 -25.94
C ALA A 556 -25.81 -21.90 -25.65
N ARG A 557 -24.85 -21.38 -26.44
CA ARG A 557 -23.43 -21.67 -26.25
C ARG A 557 -22.90 -21.18 -24.89
N ALA A 558 -23.33 -20.00 -24.44
CA ALA A 558 -22.96 -19.51 -23.12
C ALA A 558 -23.51 -20.38 -21.98
N LYS A 559 -24.70 -20.98 -22.17
CA LYS A 559 -25.28 -21.92 -21.20
C LYS A 559 -24.47 -23.21 -21.12
N GLU A 560 -24.03 -23.76 -22.26
CA GLU A 560 -23.15 -24.94 -22.31
C GLU A 560 -21.82 -24.70 -21.57
N LEU A 561 -21.22 -23.51 -21.75
CA LEU A 561 -19.94 -23.17 -21.14
C LEU A 561 -20.06 -22.60 -19.71
N GLY A 562 -21.27 -22.52 -19.15
CA GLY A 562 -21.52 -21.94 -17.83
C GLY A 562 -21.20 -20.45 -17.69
N VAL A 563 -21.16 -19.71 -18.81
CA VAL A 563 -20.83 -18.27 -18.85
C VAL A 563 -22.09 -17.44 -18.59
N LYS A 564 -21.99 -16.48 -17.66
CA LYS A 564 -23.10 -15.56 -17.35
C LYS A 564 -23.31 -14.56 -18.49
N VAL A 565 -24.53 -14.50 -19.02
CA VAL A 565 -24.94 -13.48 -20.02
C VAL A 565 -25.80 -12.40 -19.36
N THR A 566 -25.42 -11.14 -19.54
CA THR A 566 -26.04 -9.98 -18.86
C THR A 566 -27.36 -9.54 -19.49
N ASN A 567 -27.47 -9.62 -20.82
CA ASN A 567 -28.61 -9.15 -21.60
C ASN A 567 -29.27 -10.28 -22.40
N ALA A 568 -29.33 -11.48 -21.82
CA ALA A 568 -29.80 -12.69 -22.50
C ALA A 568 -31.20 -12.55 -23.13
N LYS A 569 -32.11 -11.79 -22.50
CA LYS A 569 -33.49 -11.60 -22.98
C LYS A 569 -33.66 -10.45 -23.99
N ALA A 570 -32.61 -9.70 -24.29
CA ALA A 570 -32.74 -8.50 -25.12
C ALA A 570 -32.91 -8.87 -26.60
N ARG A 571 -33.90 -8.25 -27.28
CA ARG A 571 -34.20 -8.44 -28.72
C ARG A 571 -34.49 -9.88 -29.15
N ILE A 572 -34.80 -10.77 -28.20
CA ILE A 572 -35.35 -12.09 -28.48
C ILE A 572 -36.87 -11.91 -28.38
N THR A 573 -37.54 -11.82 -29.51
CA THR A 573 -39.01 -11.90 -29.57
C THR A 573 -39.38 -13.34 -29.23
N THR A 574 -40.19 -13.51 -28.19
CA THR A 574 -40.71 -14.81 -27.72
C THR A 574 -41.73 -15.37 -28.70
N GLU A 575 -41.26 -15.77 -29.88
CA GLU A 575 -42.00 -16.63 -30.78
C GLU A 575 -41.09 -17.80 -31.16
N VAL A 576 -41.31 -18.90 -30.40
CA VAL A 576 -40.95 -20.30 -30.64
C VAL A 576 -39.47 -20.67 -30.60
#